data_AF-A0A2T2VW92-F1
#
_entry.id   AF-A0A2T2VW92-F1
#
_cell.length_a   1.000
_cell.length_b   1.000
_cell.length_c   1.000
_cell.angle_alpha   90.00
_cell.angle_beta   90.00
_cell.angle_gamma   90.00
#
_symmetry.space_group_name_H-M   'P 1'
#
loop_
_entity.id
_entity.type
_entity.pdbx_description
1 polymer ?
#
loop_
_entity_poly.entity_id
_entity_poly.type
_entity_poly.pdbx_seq_one_letter_code
_entity_poly.pdbx_strand_id
1 'polypeptide(L)'
;MTELKSKFVNLKSDLKKLKNLLIILTLTQIGYIIIAFVDAKLWIKLDFNYKTNWMILCLHLIVAGVFIWFNWKRMPILRKSKMNNTFLILFLGIIGMWLWIPNNREKNKLTKK
;
A
#
# COMPACT_ATOMS: atom_id res chain seq x y z
N MET A 1 22.65 1.12 22.10
CA MET A 1 22.56 2.15 21.03
C MET A 1 22.64 1.55 19.61
N THR A 2 23.40 0.47 19.40
CA THR A 2 23.50 -0.28 18.13
C THR A 2 22.22 -1.00 17.70
N GLU A 3 21.44 -1.55 18.64
CA GLU A 3 20.23 -2.33 18.36
C GLU A 3 19.05 -1.50 17.83
N LEU A 4 18.85 -0.30 18.38
CA LEU A 4 17.85 0.67 17.90
C LEU A 4 18.16 1.09 16.46
N LYS A 5 19.43 1.43 16.19
CA LYS A 5 19.88 1.84 14.85
C LYS A 5 19.65 0.74 13.81
N SER A 6 19.85 -0.53 14.18
CA SER A 6 19.57 -1.69 13.31
C SER A 6 18.07 -1.84 12.99
N LYS A 7 17.17 -1.73 14.00
CA LYS A 7 15.71 -1.77 13.79
C LYS A 7 15.22 -0.67 12.84
N PHE A 8 15.80 0.53 12.92
CA PHE A 8 15.45 1.63 12.02
C PHE A 8 15.94 1.45 10.58
N VAL A 9 17.14 0.90 10.38
CA VAL A 9 17.64 0.56 9.04
C VAL A 9 16.72 -0.45 8.36
N ASN A 10 16.27 -1.46 9.11
CA ASN A 10 15.31 -2.46 8.63
C ASN A 10 13.95 -1.82 8.30
N LEU A 11 13.44 -0.93 9.15
CA LEU A 11 12.18 -0.21 8.91
C LEU A 11 12.22 0.62 7.62
N LYS A 12 13.33 1.32 7.36
CA LYS A 12 13.49 2.14 6.14
C LYS A 12 13.50 1.27 4.89
N SER A 13 14.17 0.13 4.93
CA SER A 13 14.19 -0.86 3.85
C SER A 13 12.80 -1.45 3.60
N ASP A 14 12.09 -1.83 4.67
CA ASP A 14 10.74 -2.38 4.57
C ASP A 14 9.74 -1.37 4.01
N LEU A 15 9.82 -0.09 4.42
CA LEU A 15 9.02 0.99 3.83
C LEU A 15 9.31 1.20 2.33
N LYS A 16 10.57 1.00 1.89
CA LYS A 16 10.92 1.06 0.46
C LYS A 16 10.28 -0.11 -0.30
N LYS A 17 10.29 -1.32 0.27
CA LYS A 17 9.61 -2.48 -0.31
C LYS A 17 8.10 -2.27 -0.41
N LEU A 18 7.46 -1.76 0.63
CA LEU A 18 6.03 -1.40 0.62
C LEU A 18 5.71 -0.35 -0.44
N LYS A 19 6.56 0.67 -0.58
CA LYS A 19 6.40 1.68 -1.64
C LYS A 19 6.48 1.05 -3.03
N ASN A 20 7.44 0.16 -3.27
CA ASN A 20 7.54 -0.54 -4.55
C ASN A 20 6.31 -1.42 -4.83
N LEU A 21 5.82 -2.14 -3.82
CA LEU A 21 4.59 -2.94 -3.92
C LEU A 21 3.39 -2.07 -4.31
N LEU A 22 3.26 -0.89 -3.67
CA LEU A 22 2.21 0.07 -3.99
C LEU A 22 2.32 0.61 -5.41
N ILE A 23 3.53 0.93 -5.88
CA ILE A 23 3.77 1.37 -7.27
C ILE A 23 3.31 0.30 -8.27
N ILE A 24 3.69 -0.97 -8.05
CA ILE A 24 3.27 -2.08 -8.92
C ILE A 24 1.74 -2.18 -8.94
N LEU A 25 1.10 -2.16 -7.76
CA LEU A 25 -0.35 -2.23 -7.66
C LEU A 25 -1.03 -1.07 -8.42
N THR A 26 -0.51 0.16 -8.28
CA THR A 26 -1.04 1.32 -9.01
C THR A 26 -0.85 1.21 -10.51
N LEU A 27 0.30 0.70 -10.99
CA LEU A 27 0.54 0.49 -12.41
C LEU A 27 -0.42 -0.57 -12.98
N THR A 28 -0.68 -1.65 -12.25
CA THR A 28 -1.66 -2.66 -12.66
C THR A 28 -3.06 -2.07 -12.79
N GLN A 29 -3.50 -1.23 -11.84
CA GLN A 29 -4.80 -0.57 -11.94
C GLN A 29 -4.89 0.44 -13.09
N ILE A 30 -3.85 1.26 -13.28
CA ILE A 30 -3.80 2.21 -14.39
C ILE A 30 -3.83 1.46 -15.73
N GLY A 31 -3.06 0.37 -15.88
CA GLY A 31 -3.08 -0.47 -17.06
C GLY A 31 -4.46 -1.05 -17.35
N TYR A 32 -5.16 -1.53 -16.31
CA TYR A 32 -6.53 -2.01 -16.45
C TYR A 32 -7.50 -0.92 -16.91
N ILE A 33 -7.41 0.29 -16.34
CA ILE A 33 -8.22 1.45 -16.75
C ILE A 33 -7.94 1.81 -18.21
N ILE A 34 -6.68 1.88 -18.62
CA ILE A 34 -6.30 2.18 -20.01
C ILE A 34 -6.92 1.17 -20.97
N ILE A 35 -6.85 -0.12 -20.67
CA ILE A 35 -7.48 -1.18 -21.49
C ILE A 35 -8.98 -0.96 -21.60
N ALA A 36 -9.66 -0.61 -20.49
CA ALA A 36 -11.09 -0.33 -20.49
C ALA A 36 -11.49 0.83 -21.42
N PHE A 37 -10.61 1.83 -21.57
CA PHE A 37 -10.86 2.98 -22.46
C PHE A 37 -10.44 2.77 -23.91
N VAL A 38 -9.37 2.02 -24.17
CA VAL A 38 -8.81 1.84 -25.52
C VAL A 38 -9.53 0.72 -26.29
N ASP A 39 -9.88 -0.39 -25.62
CA ASP A 39 -10.49 -1.55 -26.26
C ASP A 39 -11.59 -2.17 -25.37
N ALA A 40 -12.80 -1.63 -25.54
CA ALA A 40 -13.98 -2.10 -24.80
C ALA A 40 -14.28 -3.59 -25.05
N LYS A 41 -13.97 -4.13 -26.23
CA LYS A 41 -14.24 -5.54 -26.56
C LYS A 41 -13.28 -6.46 -25.82
N LEU A 42 -12.00 -6.08 -25.75
CA LEU A 42 -10.99 -6.78 -24.98
C LEU A 42 -11.26 -6.68 -23.48
N TRP A 43 -11.70 -5.52 -23.00
CA TRP A 43 -12.13 -5.33 -21.61
C TRP A 43 -13.31 -6.22 -21.23
N ILE A 44 -14.39 -6.25 -22.03
CA ILE A 44 -15.54 -7.15 -21.80
C ILE A 44 -15.09 -8.60 -21.74
N LYS A 45 -14.20 -9.04 -22.65
CA LYS A 45 -13.68 -10.41 -22.65
C LYS A 45 -12.86 -10.73 -21.40
N LEU A 46 -12.04 -9.79 -20.94
CA LEU A 46 -11.26 -9.92 -19.70
C LEU A 46 -12.16 -9.97 -18.46
N ASP A 47 -13.23 -9.17 -18.42
CA ASP A 47 -14.07 -9.10 -17.24
C ASP A 47 -15.07 -10.27 -17.16
N PHE A 48 -15.70 -10.64 -18.29
CA PHE A 48 -16.69 -11.72 -18.30
C PHE A 48 -16.05 -13.12 -18.24
N ASN A 49 -15.03 -13.37 -19.07
CA ASN A 49 -14.47 -14.74 -19.17
C ASN A 49 -13.45 -15.02 -18.08
N TYR A 50 -12.64 -14.03 -17.71
CA TYR A 50 -11.53 -14.20 -16.77
C TYR A 50 -11.80 -13.60 -15.39
N LYS A 51 -12.95 -12.93 -15.20
CA LYS A 51 -13.32 -12.27 -13.93
C LYS A 51 -12.20 -11.37 -13.41
N THR A 52 -11.54 -10.65 -14.32
CA THR A 52 -10.33 -9.88 -14.03
C THR A 52 -10.57 -8.84 -12.94
N ASN A 53 -11.76 -8.23 -12.86
CA ASN A 53 -12.11 -7.32 -11.79
C ASN A 53 -12.06 -7.97 -10.40
N TRP A 54 -12.50 -9.23 -10.25
CA TRP A 54 -12.39 -9.97 -8.99
C TRP A 54 -10.93 -10.26 -8.61
N MET A 55 -10.08 -10.57 -9.60
CA MET A 55 -8.65 -10.75 -9.36
C MET A 55 -7.99 -9.45 -8.90
N ILE A 56 -8.31 -8.32 -9.53
CA ILE A 56 -7.79 -7.00 -9.14
C ILE A 56 -8.26 -6.62 -7.74
N LEU A 57 -9.53 -6.87 -7.41
CA LEU A 57 -10.07 -6.64 -6.07
C LEU A 57 -9.34 -7.50 -5.02
N CYS A 58 -9.14 -8.79 -5.31
CA CYS A 58 -8.42 -9.70 -4.42
C CYS A 58 -6.97 -9.23 -4.19
N LEU A 59 -6.26 -8.85 -5.27
CA LEU A 59 -4.91 -8.30 -5.19
C LEU A 59 -4.87 -7.02 -4.34
N HIS A 60 -5.84 -6.13 -4.54
CA HIS A 60 -5.95 -4.89 -3.75
C HIS A 60 -6.14 -5.19 -2.26
N LEU A 61 -7.03 -6.11 -1.91
CA LEU A 61 -7.28 -6.53 -0.53
C LEU A 61 -6.05 -7.17 0.12
N ILE A 62 -5.29 -7.99 -0.62
CA ILE A 62 -4.04 -8.58 -0.14
C ILE A 62 -3.03 -7.48 0.19
N VAL A 63 -2.81 -6.52 -0.71
CA VAL A 63 -1.87 -5.41 -0.48
C VAL A 63 -2.33 -4.52 0.68
N ALA A 64 -3.62 -4.20 0.76
CA ALA A 64 -4.18 -3.46 1.89
C ALA A 64 -3.96 -4.20 3.22
N GLY A 65 -4.16 -5.52 3.25
CA GLY A 65 -3.88 -6.37 4.40
C GLY A 65 -2.42 -6.31 4.84
N VAL A 66 -1.48 -6.35 3.89
CA VAL A 66 -0.03 -6.20 4.16
C VAL A 66 0.28 -4.83 4.78
N PHE A 67 -0.30 -3.76 4.25
CA PHE A 67 -0.13 -2.40 4.77
C PHE A 67 -0.67 -2.25 6.20
N ILE A 68 -1.87 -2.78 6.45
CA ILE A 68 -2.49 -2.78 7.78
C ILE A 68 -1.63 -3.58 8.75
N TRP A 69 -1.23 -4.80 8.39
CA TRP A 69 -0.36 -5.64 9.21
C TRP A 69 0.93 -4.92 9.57
N PHE A 70 1.59 -4.27 8.60
CA PHE A 70 2.81 -3.51 8.85
C PHE A 70 2.57 -2.31 9.78
N ASN A 71 1.50 -1.54 9.54
CA ASN A 71 1.11 -0.41 10.39
C ASN A 71 0.84 -0.84 11.85
N TRP A 72 0.31 -2.04 12.08
CA TRP A 72 0.07 -2.54 13.43
C TRP A 72 1.30 -3.15 14.10
N LYS A 73 2.04 -4.01 13.39
CA LYS A 73 3.14 -4.81 13.96
C LYS A 73 4.50 -4.14 13.91
N ARG A 74 4.81 -3.32 12.90
CA ARG A 74 6.17 -2.81 12.64
C ARG A 74 6.33 -1.31 12.93
N MET A 75 5.27 -0.52 12.79
CA MET A 75 5.34 0.94 13.04
C MET A 75 5.43 1.28 14.54
N PRO A 76 6.44 2.06 14.98
CA PRO A 76 6.58 2.54 16.35
C PRO A 76 5.75 3.81 16.61
N ILE A 77 4.44 3.74 16.37
CA ILE A 77 3.49 4.85 16.56
C ILE A 77 2.40 4.52 17.57
N LEU A 78 1.74 5.55 18.11
CA LEU A 78 0.65 5.40 19.09
C LEU A 78 -0.55 4.66 18.50
N ARG A 79 -1.27 3.90 19.33
CA ARG A 79 -2.44 3.09 18.91
C ARG A 79 -3.53 3.90 18.21
N LYS A 80 -3.82 5.12 18.68
CA LYS A 80 -4.78 6.03 18.03
C LYS A 80 -4.36 6.38 16.59
N SER A 81 -3.07 6.64 16.38
CA SER A 81 -2.53 6.89 15.03
C SER A 81 -2.58 5.64 14.16
N LYS A 82 -2.32 4.45 14.71
CA LYS A 82 -2.50 3.18 13.98
C LYS A 82 -3.94 2.98 13.50
N MET A 83 -4.93 3.30 14.34
CA MET A 83 -6.34 3.22 13.96
C MET A 83 -6.69 4.21 12.84
N ASN A 84 -6.31 5.48 12.98
CA ASN A 84 -6.55 6.50 11.95
C ASN A 84 -5.94 6.08 10.61
N ASN A 85 -4.72 5.57 10.62
CA ASN A 85 -4.03 5.05 9.45
C ASN A 85 -4.76 3.86 8.81
N THR A 86 -5.28 2.95 9.63
CA THR A 86 -6.03 1.78 9.15
C THR A 86 -7.34 2.21 8.51
N PHE A 87 -8.06 3.15 9.13
CA PHE A 87 -9.28 3.72 8.56
C PHE A 87 -9.00 4.41 7.23
N LEU A 88 -7.92 5.18 7.15
CA LEU A 88 -7.48 5.85 5.94
C LEU A 88 -7.14 4.84 4.81
N ILE A 89 -6.45 3.74 5.12
CA ILE A 89 -6.16 2.67 4.15
C ILE A 89 -7.44 1.98 3.66
N LEU A 90 -8.36 1.64 4.56
CA LEU A 90 -9.59 0.92 4.21
C LEU A 90 -10.59 1.80 3.45
N PHE A 91 -10.72 3.08 3.81
CA PHE A 91 -11.72 3.97 3.24
C PHE A 91 -11.26 4.63 1.94
N LEU A 92 -9.99 5.06 1.84
CA LEU A 92 -9.44 5.69 0.63
C LEU A 92 -8.72 4.69 -0.29
N GLY A 93 -8.60 3.42 0.10
CA GLY A 93 -7.96 2.38 -0.68
C GLY A 93 -6.51 2.72 -1.06
N ILE A 94 -6.20 2.71 -2.35
CA ILE A 94 -4.86 3.02 -2.88
C ILE A 94 -4.39 4.43 -2.53
N ILE A 95 -5.30 5.41 -2.57
CA ILE A 95 -4.97 6.80 -2.21
C ILE A 95 -4.62 6.86 -0.73
N GLY A 96 -5.37 6.14 0.11
CA GLY A 96 -5.05 5.98 1.53
C GLY A 96 -3.68 5.38 1.76
N MET A 97 -3.34 4.30 1.05
CA MET A 97 -2.02 3.68 1.15
C MET A 97 -0.88 4.64 0.76
N TRP A 98 -1.08 5.51 -0.23
CA TRP A 98 -0.10 6.54 -0.61
C TRP A 98 0.07 7.61 0.47
N LEU A 99 -1.03 8.11 1.03
CA LEU A 99 -1.02 9.12 2.09
C LEU A 99 -0.43 8.59 3.40
N TRP A 100 -0.60 7.30 3.67
CA TRP A 100 -0.07 6.64 4.86
C TRP A 100 1.46 6.52 4.86
N ILE A 101 2.10 6.35 3.68
CA ILE A 101 3.55 6.15 3.62
C ILE A 101 4.25 7.41 4.16
N PRO A 102 5.04 7.29 5.26
CA PRO A 102 5.63 8.45 5.90
C PRO A 102 6.65 9.12 4.98
N ASN A 103 6.62 10.45 4.91
CA ASN A 103 7.59 11.23 4.15
C ASN A 103 8.94 11.28 4.87
N ASN A 104 10.02 11.65 4.18
CA ASN A 104 11.38 11.68 4.74
C ASN A 104 11.49 12.57 6.00
N ARG A 105 10.69 13.64 6.11
CA ARG A 105 10.59 14.48 7.30
C ARG A 105 10.03 13.72 8.52
N GLU A 106 9.04 12.85 8.32
CA GLU A 106 8.42 12.07 9.38
C GLU A 106 9.30 10.90 9.81
N LYS A 107 10.02 10.29 8.86
CA LYS A 107 11.05 9.27 9.16
C LYS A 107 12.09 9.81 10.15
N ASN A 108 12.52 11.06 9.97
CA ASN A 108 13.49 11.71 10.86
C ASN A 108 12.92 11.98 12.27
N LYS A 109 11.61 12.22 12.39
CA LYS A 109 10.93 12.34 13.70
C LYS A 109 10.83 10.99 14.40
N LEU A 110 10.59 9.91 13.65
CA LEU A 110 10.56 8.55 14.18
C LEU A 110 11.93 8.09 14.68
N THR A 111 13.03 8.54 14.07
CA THR A 111 14.41 8.20 14.49
C THR A 111 14.95 9.03 15.66
N LYS A 112 14.32 10.17 15.99
CA LYS A 112 14.73 11.05 17.10
C LYS A 112 14.02 10.73 18.42
N LYS A 113 13.09 9.77 18.41
CA LYS A 113 12.33 9.31 19.57
C LYS A 113 12.91 8.00 20.08
#